data_AF-A0A396J1W1-F1
#
_entry.id   AF-A0A396J1W1-F1
#
_cell.length_a   1.000
_cell.length_b   1.000
_cell.length_c   1.000
_cell.angle_alpha   90.00
_cell.angle_beta   90.00
_cell.angle_gamma   90.00
#
_symmetry.space_group_name_H-M   'P 1'
#
loop_
_entity.id
_entity.type
_entity.pdbx_description
1 polymer ?
#
loop_
_entity_poly.entity_id
_entity_poly.type
_entity_poly.pdbx_seq_one_letter_code
_entity_poly.pdbx_strand_id
1 'polypeptide(L)'
;MFKSQYLSFQYLIIILLLSILFIHFSQADVGTASHYSPPFLPTACFGGDASQFPSSNMFGSAGEGIWDNGAACGRLYEAFIG
;
A
#
# COMPACT_ATOMS: atom_id res chain seq x y z
N MET A 1 -13.07 -2.56 -50.00
CA MET A 1 -13.04 -3.64 -48.99
C MET A 1 -11.80 -3.56 -48.08
N PHE A 2 -10.57 -3.48 -48.61
CA PHE A 2 -9.34 -3.43 -47.80
C PHE A 2 -9.21 -2.23 -46.84
N LYS A 3 -9.67 -1.03 -47.21
CA LYS A 3 -9.53 0.20 -46.38
C LYS A 3 -10.32 0.17 -45.07
N SER A 4 -11.48 -0.49 -45.05
CA SER A 4 -12.34 -0.63 -43.87
C SER A 4 -11.71 -1.55 -42.81
N GLN A 5 -11.05 -2.62 -43.26
CA GLN A 5 -10.32 -3.55 -42.40
C GLN A 5 -9.12 -2.87 -41.69
N TYR A 6 -8.39 -2.00 -42.40
CA TYR A 6 -7.29 -1.22 -41.82
C TYR A 6 -7.75 -0.17 -40.81
N LEU A 7 -8.87 0.53 -41.08
CA LEU A 7 -9.43 1.49 -40.10
C LEU A 7 -9.93 0.78 -38.83
N SER A 8 -10.58 -0.37 -38.96
CA SER A 8 -11.01 -1.19 -37.81
C SER A 8 -9.82 -1.61 -36.94
N PHE A 9 -8.73 -2.06 -37.58
CA PHE A 9 -7.50 -2.46 -36.89
C PHE A 9 -6.83 -1.28 -36.18
N GLN A 10 -6.78 -0.09 -36.79
CA GLN A 10 -6.26 1.12 -36.14
C GLN A 10 -7.08 1.51 -34.89
N TYR A 11 -8.42 1.45 -34.96
CA TYR A 11 -9.27 1.73 -33.81
C TYR A 11 -9.05 0.73 -32.67
N LEU A 12 -8.93 -0.56 -32.99
CA LEU A 12 -8.65 -1.60 -32.00
C LEU A 12 -7.32 -1.34 -31.28
N ILE A 13 -6.27 -0.95 -32.01
CA ILE A 13 -4.97 -0.62 -31.44
C ILE A 13 -5.07 0.62 -30.55
N ILE A 14 -5.79 1.67 -30.97
CA ILE A 14 -5.96 2.89 -30.16
C ILE A 14 -6.69 2.58 -28.85
N ILE A 15 -7.75 1.77 -28.91
CA ILE A 15 -8.50 1.36 -27.71
C ILE A 15 -7.61 0.53 -26.77
N LEU A 16 -6.82 -0.39 -27.32
CA LEU A 16 -5.88 -1.19 -26.53
C LEU A 16 -4.79 -0.32 -25.90
N LEU A 17 -4.25 0.67 -26.62
CA LEU A 17 -3.26 1.60 -26.07
C LEU A 17 -3.84 2.46 -24.96
N LEU A 18 -5.07 2.94 -25.13
CA LEU A 18 -5.77 3.72 -24.12
C LEU A 18 -6.07 2.90 -22.87
N SER A 19 -6.45 1.62 -23.00
CA SER A 19 -6.77 0.80 -21.82
C SER A 19 -5.57 0.56 -20.91
N ILE A 20 -4.36 0.41 -21.47
CA ILE A 20 -3.12 0.20 -20.69
C ILE A 20 -2.83 1.41 -19.80
N LEU A 21 -3.21 2.63 -20.21
CA LEU A 21 -3.00 3.85 -19.43
C LEU A 21 -3.84 3.90 -18.15
N PHE A 22 -4.90 3.10 -18.04
CA PHE A 22 -5.78 3.05 -16.88
C PHE A 22 -5.54 1.83 -15.98
N ILE A 23 -4.57 0.98 -16.30
CA ILE A 23 -4.21 -0.17 -15.45
C ILE A 23 -3.24 0.30 -14.37
N HIS A 24 -3.74 0.51 -13.16
CA HIS A 24 -2.91 0.71 -11.98
C HIS A 24 -2.57 -0.63 -11.33
N PHE A 25 -1.30 -1.03 -11.40
CA PHE A 25 -0.80 -2.16 -10.63
C PHE A 25 -0.45 -1.66 -9.22
N SER A 26 -1.24 -2.03 -8.22
CA SER A 26 -0.83 -1.91 -6.82
C SER A 26 0.01 -3.13 -6.46
N GLN A 27 1.25 -2.92 -5.99
CA GLN A 27 2.04 -3.97 -5.38
C GLN A 27 1.95 -3.83 -3.87
N ALA A 28 1.54 -4.91 -3.21
CA ALA A 28 1.51 -5.02 -1.77
C ALA A 28 2.10 -6.37 -1.38
N ASP A 29 2.75 -6.41 -0.23
CA ASP A 29 3.28 -7.64 0.34
C ASP A 29 2.20 -8.31 1.18
N VAL A 30 2.07 -9.63 1.04
CA VAL A 30 1.15 -10.43 1.83
C VAL A 30 1.75 -10.66 3.21
N GLY A 31 0.98 -10.36 4.25
CA GLY A 31 1.40 -10.54 5.64
C GLY A 31 0.24 -10.91 6.55
N THR A 32 0.57 -11.17 7.81
CA THR A 32 -0.40 -11.47 8.87
C THR A 32 -0.52 -10.26 9.78
N ALA A 33 -1.76 -9.84 10.06
CA ALA A 33 -2.06 -8.81 11.04
C ALA A 33 -2.67 -9.42 12.31
N SER A 34 -2.37 -8.84 13.46
CA SER A 34 -3.01 -9.17 14.74
C SER A 34 -3.19 -7.89 15.56
N HIS A 35 -4.01 -7.95 16.60
CA HIS A 35 -4.23 -6.84 17.51
C HIS A 35 -3.83 -7.25 18.93
N TYR A 36 -3.39 -6.28 19.72
CA TYR A 36 -3.07 -6.48 21.13
C TYR A 36 -3.68 -5.35 21.98
N SER A 37 -3.90 -5.66 23.26
CA SER A 37 -4.46 -4.72 24.24
C SER A 37 -3.36 -3.95 24.97
N PRO A 38 -3.67 -2.80 25.61
CA PRO A 38 -2.71 -2.05 26.42
C PRO A 38 -1.96 -2.91 27.45
N PRO A 39 -0.72 -2.53 27.84
CA PRO A 39 -0.06 -1.24 27.57
C PRO A 39 0.63 -1.16 26.19
N PHE A 40 0.51 -0.01 25.51
CA PHE A 40 1.16 0.26 24.21
C PHE A 40 2.57 0.85 24.32
N LEU A 41 3.02 1.17 25.53
CA LEU A 41 4.34 1.71 25.83
C LEU A 41 5.15 0.71 26.66
N PRO A 42 6.49 0.69 26.54
CA PRO A 42 7.29 1.49 25.61
C PRO A 42 7.24 0.95 24.18
N THR A 43 7.44 1.84 23.21
CA THR A 43 7.63 1.50 21.80
C THR A 43 9.11 1.37 21.46
N ALA A 44 9.44 0.55 20.47
CA ALA A 44 10.80 0.46 19.95
C ALA A 44 11.28 1.76 19.27
N CYS A 45 10.35 2.54 18.72
CA CYS A 45 10.67 3.75 17.97
C CYS A 45 10.95 4.98 18.83
N PHE A 46 10.09 5.25 19.82
CA PHE A 46 10.14 6.51 20.60
C PHE A 46 10.06 6.26 22.12
N GLY A 47 10.29 5.02 22.56
CA GLY A 47 10.32 4.68 23.98
C GLY A 47 8.98 4.92 24.66
N GLY A 48 9.00 5.65 25.77
CA GLY A 48 7.85 5.91 26.63
C GLY A 48 7.02 7.16 26.30
N ASP A 49 7.27 7.84 25.19
CA ASP A 49 6.53 9.04 24.83
C ASP A 49 5.15 8.69 24.27
N ALA A 50 4.08 9.09 24.96
CA ALA A 50 2.71 8.88 24.52
C ALA A 50 2.26 9.90 23.46
N SER A 51 2.97 11.03 23.32
CA SER A 51 2.62 12.10 22.38
C SER A 51 2.81 11.70 20.91
N GLN A 52 3.54 10.60 20.65
CA GLN A 52 3.71 10.02 19.33
C GLN A 52 2.43 9.42 18.73
N PHE A 53 1.45 9.07 19.58
CA PHE A 53 0.25 8.40 19.10
C PHE A 53 -0.66 9.42 18.41
N PRO A 54 -1.09 9.15 17.16
CA PRO A 54 -1.97 10.06 16.45
C PRO A 54 -3.33 10.10 17.14
N SER A 55 -4.00 11.26 17.07
CA SER A 55 -5.34 11.44 17.66
C SER A 55 -6.42 10.53 17.06
N SER A 56 -6.17 9.94 15.89
CA SER A 56 -7.04 8.96 15.24
C SER A 56 -6.94 7.55 15.84
N ASN A 57 -5.98 7.28 16.74
CA ASN A 57 -5.67 5.95 17.26
C ASN A 57 -5.32 4.91 16.16
N MET A 58 -4.93 5.37 14.96
CA MET A 58 -4.45 4.51 13.88
C MET A 58 -2.93 4.37 13.95
N PHE A 59 -2.47 3.43 14.77
CA PHE A 59 -1.06 3.07 14.91
C PHE A 59 -0.92 1.55 14.98
N GLY A 60 0.28 1.04 14.74
CA GLY A 60 0.55 -0.40 14.77
C GLY A 60 2.02 -0.71 14.98
N SER A 61 2.28 -1.95 15.40
CA SER A 61 3.63 -2.52 15.45
C SER A 61 3.94 -3.25 14.16
N ALA A 62 5.14 -3.04 13.62
CA ALA A 62 5.66 -3.79 12.48
C ALA A 62 6.55 -4.95 12.95
N GLY A 63 6.52 -6.07 12.23
CA GLY A 63 7.50 -7.15 12.42
C GLY A 63 8.84 -6.82 11.75
N GLU A 64 9.87 -7.64 12.02
CA GLU A 64 11.26 -7.41 11.57
C GLU A 64 11.39 -7.13 10.06
N GLY A 65 10.59 -7.79 9.23
CA GLY A 65 10.64 -7.62 7.77
C GLY A 65 10.24 -6.22 7.27
N ILE A 66 9.45 -5.47 8.04
CA ILE A 66 8.99 -4.11 7.68
C ILE A 66 9.63 -3.06 8.59
N TRP A 67 9.89 -3.40 9.86
CA TRP A 67 10.39 -2.47 10.86
C TRP A 67 11.80 -1.91 10.55
N ASP A 68 12.64 -2.70 9.86
CA ASP A 68 13.95 -2.28 9.34
C ASP A 68 14.86 -1.64 10.42
N ASN A 69 15.00 -2.31 11.57
CA ASN A 69 15.79 -1.87 12.73
C ASN A 69 15.51 -0.41 13.16
N GLY A 70 14.25 0.01 13.07
CA GLY A 70 13.79 1.35 13.43
C GLY A 70 13.84 2.38 12.30
N ALA A 71 14.39 2.04 11.12
CA ALA A 71 14.36 2.95 9.97
C ALA A 71 12.92 3.18 9.46
N ALA A 72 11.98 2.28 9.77
CA ALA A 72 10.56 2.42 9.42
C ALA A 72 9.71 3.15 10.46
N CYS A 73 10.30 3.65 11.54
CA CYS A 73 9.57 4.40 12.56
C CYS A 73 8.89 5.64 11.98
N GLY A 74 7.60 5.82 12.30
CA GLY A 74 6.78 6.94 11.82
C GLY A 74 6.34 6.87 10.36
N ARG A 75 6.65 5.78 9.62
CA ARG A 75 6.16 5.58 8.26
C ARG A 75 4.65 5.24 8.27
N LEU A 76 3.92 5.79 7.30
CA LEU A 76 2.52 5.50 7.06
C LEU A 76 2.40 4.36 6.06
N TYR A 77 1.53 3.40 6.35
CA TYR A 77 1.25 2.26 5.48
C TYR A 77 -0.25 2.17 5.20
N GLU A 78 -0.57 1.78 3.97
CA GLU A 78 -1.91 1.37 3.59
C GLU A 78 -1.98 -0.15 3.68
N ALA A 79 -2.90 -0.67 4.49
CA ALA A 79 -3.09 -2.10 4.69
C ALA A 79 -4.51 -2.49 4.29
N PHE A 80 -4.63 -3.57 3.53
CA PHE A 80 -5.91 -4.17 3.19
C PHE A 80 -6.10 -5.46 4.00
N ILE A 81 -7.16 -5.52 4.80
CA ILE A 81 -7.53 -6.71 5.56
C ILE A 81 -8.58 -7.45 4.73
N GLY A 82 -8.15 -8.57 4.13
CA GLY A 82 -9.02 -9.48 3.38
C GLY A 82 -9.84 -10.41 4.25
#